data_AF-A0A2E1E4C5-F1
#
_entry.id   AF-A0A2E1E4C5-F1
#
_cell.length_a   1.000
_cell.length_b   1.000
_cell.length_c   1.000
_cell.angle_alpha   90.00
_cell.angle_beta   90.00
_cell.angle_gamma   90.00
#
_symmetry.space_group_name_H-M   'P 1'
#
loop_
_entity.id
_entity.type
_entity.pdbx_description
1 polymer ?
#
loop_
_entity_poly.entity_id
_entity_poly.type
_entity_poly.pdbx_seq_one_letter_code
_entity_poly.pdbx_strand_id
1 'polypeptide(L)'
;MKKFVSFILFFLIVSEVLSQRNYITPEPQKIIFPQSKQNGFRLSKKTSLEVSGVGNTKNFIKSFVSFVNQETGFELNSKINKKSNILLRITDQNLDLGEEGYKISILPKENLIVESNTERGLFYGIESLKQIIHFTKRKRDEESFTEFDVDAKVENIKDVKSQQNFNAANLTTAGYKNVNETGYFQGLEKVETKSLDVYNIMPMVIEDYPRFKYRGMMLDVSRHFMPKEFIK
;
A
#
# COMPACT_ATOMS: atom_id res chain seq x y z
N MET A 1 -6.30 48.84 -3.74
CA MET A 1 -6.00 47.97 -2.58
C MET A 1 -6.95 46.78 -2.44
N LYS A 2 -8.29 46.95 -2.50
CA LYS A 2 -9.25 45.82 -2.40
C LYS A 2 -9.05 44.69 -3.43
N LYS A 3 -8.68 45.01 -4.68
CA LYS A 3 -8.37 44.00 -5.73
C LYS A 3 -7.07 43.22 -5.49
N PHE A 4 -6.10 43.81 -4.78
CA PHE A 4 -4.81 43.18 -4.47
C PHE A 4 -4.94 42.21 -3.28
N VAL A 5 -5.76 42.57 -2.28
CA VAL A 5 -6.12 41.69 -1.16
C VAL A 5 -6.91 40.47 -1.64
N SER A 6 -7.81 40.65 -2.62
CA SER A 6 -8.57 39.54 -3.20
C SER A 6 -7.69 38.54 -3.96
N PHE A 7 -6.56 38.98 -4.54
CA PHE A 7 -5.65 38.11 -5.28
C PHE A 7 -4.77 37.26 -4.33
N ILE A 8 -4.35 37.84 -3.20
CA ILE A 8 -3.63 37.12 -2.14
C ILE A 8 -4.53 36.09 -1.46
N LEU A 9 -5.83 36.39 -1.28
CA LEU A 9 -6.79 35.45 -0.70
C LEU A 9 -7.08 34.26 -1.64
N PHE A 10 -7.01 34.45 -2.95
CA PHE A 10 -7.19 33.37 -3.93
C PHE A 10 -5.96 32.44 -4.01
N PHE A 11 -4.76 32.96 -3.78
CA PHE A 11 -3.53 32.17 -3.82
C PHE A 11 -3.37 31.23 -2.60
N LEU A 12 -4.06 31.52 -1.49
CA LEU A 12 -4.08 30.67 -0.28
C LEU A 12 -4.98 29.43 -0.40
N ILE A 13 -5.77 29.30 -1.46
CA ILE A 13 -6.76 28.21 -1.60
C ILE A 13 -6.18 26.98 -2.36
N VAL A 14 -4.96 27.07 -2.93
CA VAL A 14 -4.39 26.01 -3.80
C VAL A 14 -3.18 25.28 -3.19
N SER A 15 -3.09 25.19 -1.87
CA SER A 15 -2.22 24.18 -1.27
C SER A 15 -2.97 22.85 -1.23
N GLU A 16 -2.80 22.03 -2.26
CA GLU A 16 -3.12 20.61 -2.14
C GLU A 16 -2.17 19.99 -1.11
N VAL A 17 -2.66 19.81 0.11
CA VAL A 17 -1.99 19.00 1.12
C VAL A 17 -2.20 17.55 0.71
N LEU A 18 -1.20 16.97 0.03
CA LEU A 18 -1.11 15.53 -0.14
C LEU A 18 -0.84 14.92 1.24
N SER A 19 -1.89 14.60 1.98
CA SER A 19 -1.79 13.84 3.22
C SER A 19 -1.39 12.41 2.87
N GLN A 20 -0.17 12.01 3.26
CA GLN A 20 0.26 10.62 3.16
C GLN A 20 -0.32 9.87 4.36
N ARG A 21 -1.30 9.01 4.10
CA ARG A 21 -1.99 8.27 5.14
C ARG A 21 -1.16 7.08 5.63
N ASN A 22 -1.11 6.91 6.95
CA ASN A 22 -0.52 5.75 7.59
C ASN A 22 -1.52 4.58 7.60
N TYR A 23 -1.10 3.42 7.09
CA TYR A 23 -1.90 2.19 7.10
C TYR A 23 -1.43 1.18 8.15
N ILE A 24 -0.42 1.52 8.96
CA ILE A 24 0.16 0.63 9.95
C ILE A 24 -0.74 0.60 11.19
N THR A 25 -1.07 -0.61 11.63
CA THR A 25 -1.87 -0.89 12.82
C THR A 25 -1.10 -1.83 13.76
N PRO A 26 -1.00 -1.53 15.07
CA PRO A 26 -1.34 -0.28 15.75
C PRO A 26 -0.59 0.95 15.20
N GLU A 27 -1.08 2.16 15.50
CA GLU A 27 -0.41 3.39 15.07
C GLU A 27 0.98 3.50 15.71
N PRO A 28 2.05 3.63 14.91
CA PRO A 28 3.41 3.84 15.42
C PRO A 28 3.55 5.13 16.21
N GLN A 29 4.49 5.16 17.16
CA GLN A 29 4.76 6.36 17.95
C GLN A 29 5.15 7.58 17.11
N LYS A 30 5.89 7.36 16.01
CA LYS A 30 6.34 8.45 15.14
C LYS A 30 6.51 8.00 13.70
N ILE A 31 5.95 8.80 12.79
CA ILE A 31 6.09 8.60 11.34
C ILE A 31 6.44 9.95 10.70
N ILE A 32 7.49 9.94 9.88
CA ILE A 32 7.92 11.10 9.10
C ILE A 32 7.87 10.74 7.62
N PHE A 33 7.12 11.50 6.84
CA PHE A 33 7.14 11.42 5.38
C PHE A 33 8.04 12.54 4.84
N PRO A 34 9.25 12.22 4.33
CA PRO A 34 10.12 13.24 3.76
C PRO A 34 9.46 13.85 2.51
N GLN A 35 9.61 15.16 2.34
CA GLN A 35 9.08 15.91 1.20
C GLN A 35 9.89 15.60 -0.07
N SER A 36 9.62 14.45 -0.68
CA SER A 36 10.27 14.02 -1.92
C SER A 36 9.21 13.56 -2.92
N LYS A 37 9.39 13.95 -4.18
CA LYS A 37 8.60 13.40 -5.32
C LYS A 37 9.08 12.01 -5.74
N GLN A 38 10.23 11.55 -5.23
CA GLN A 38 10.79 10.25 -5.57
C GLN A 38 10.25 9.17 -4.65
N ASN A 39 10.08 7.96 -5.19
CA ASN A 39 9.75 6.78 -4.39
C ASN A 39 10.86 6.49 -3.38
N GLY A 40 10.49 6.00 -2.21
CA GLY A 40 11.43 5.64 -1.16
C GLY A 40 12.20 4.38 -1.54
N PHE A 41 11.49 3.29 -1.77
CA PHE A 41 12.12 2.01 -2.10
C PHE A 41 11.42 1.31 -3.25
N ARG A 42 12.22 0.61 -4.07
CA ARG A 42 11.75 -0.12 -5.24
C ARG A 42 11.89 -1.62 -4.99
N LEU A 43 10.79 -2.28 -4.61
CA LEU A 43 10.73 -3.72 -4.40
C LEU A 43 10.51 -4.44 -5.75
N SER A 44 11.39 -5.39 -6.08
CA SER A 44 11.37 -6.11 -7.36
C SER A 44 12.04 -7.48 -7.25
N LYS A 45 11.98 -8.29 -8.31
CA LYS A 45 12.71 -9.57 -8.43
C LYS A 45 14.23 -9.49 -8.19
N LYS A 46 14.83 -8.29 -8.34
CA LYS A 46 16.26 -8.06 -8.09
C LYS A 46 16.57 -7.64 -6.65
N THR A 47 15.55 -7.46 -5.82
CA THR A 47 15.73 -7.06 -4.43
C THR A 47 16.43 -8.16 -3.67
N SER A 48 17.41 -7.79 -2.85
CA SER A 48 18.12 -8.71 -1.97
C SER A 48 17.71 -8.49 -0.52
N LEU A 49 17.96 -9.49 0.32
CA LEU A 49 17.78 -9.42 1.76
C LEU A 49 19.13 -9.65 2.45
N GLU A 50 19.51 -8.70 3.29
CA GLU A 50 20.67 -8.77 4.16
C GLU A 50 20.19 -8.73 5.61
N VAL A 51 20.78 -9.59 6.44
CA VAL A 51 20.45 -9.71 7.85
C VAL A 51 21.73 -9.65 8.66
N SER A 52 21.76 -8.78 9.67
CA SER A 52 22.93 -8.49 10.49
C SER A 52 22.57 -8.50 11.97
N GLY A 53 23.46 -9.03 12.81
CA GLY A 53 23.25 -9.11 14.27
C GLY A 53 22.26 -10.20 14.73
N VAL A 54 21.67 -10.96 13.81
CA VAL A 54 20.81 -12.11 14.10
C VAL A 54 21.03 -13.21 13.04
N GLY A 55 20.84 -14.47 13.41
CA GLY A 55 20.96 -15.58 12.46
C GLY A 55 19.83 -15.60 11.43
N ASN A 56 20.19 -15.72 10.14
CA ASN A 56 19.24 -15.78 9.01
C ASN A 56 18.28 -16.99 9.09
N THR A 57 18.57 -17.97 9.95
CA THR A 57 17.79 -19.19 10.12
C THR A 57 16.56 -19.02 11.03
N LYS A 58 16.40 -17.86 11.68
CA LYS A 58 15.27 -17.58 12.58
C LYS A 58 13.93 -17.66 11.82
N ASN A 59 12.93 -18.21 12.49
CA ASN A 59 11.62 -18.50 11.89
C ASN A 59 10.90 -17.24 11.38
N PHE A 60 10.99 -16.11 12.10
CA PHE A 60 10.32 -14.89 11.68
C PHE A 60 10.94 -14.28 10.41
N ILE A 61 12.25 -14.45 10.19
CA ILE A 61 12.92 -14.02 8.96
C ILE A 61 12.49 -14.90 7.79
N LYS A 62 12.44 -16.23 7.99
CA LYS A 62 11.92 -17.16 6.98
C LYS A 62 10.45 -16.86 6.65
N SER A 63 9.63 -16.58 7.67
CA SER A 63 8.24 -16.17 7.50
C SER A 63 8.13 -14.87 6.71
N PHE A 64 9.00 -13.88 6.95
CA PHE A 64 9.04 -12.66 6.17
C PHE A 64 9.39 -12.91 4.69
N VAL A 65 10.42 -13.71 4.41
CA VAL A 65 10.78 -14.07 3.02
C VAL A 65 9.63 -14.79 2.33
N SER A 66 8.99 -15.75 3.02
CA SER A 66 7.82 -16.47 2.51
C SER A 66 6.64 -15.54 2.24
N PHE A 67 6.39 -14.59 3.15
CA PHE A 67 5.34 -13.58 2.99
C PHE A 67 5.60 -12.71 1.76
N VAL A 68 6.82 -12.20 1.57
CA VAL A 68 7.15 -11.38 0.39
C VAL A 68 6.94 -12.18 -0.89
N ASN A 69 7.36 -13.45 -0.94
CA ASN A 69 7.11 -14.32 -2.07
C ASN A 69 5.60 -14.52 -2.32
N GLN A 70 4.82 -14.81 -1.27
CA GLN A 70 3.38 -15.02 -1.39
C GLN A 70 2.63 -13.77 -1.86
N GLU A 71 2.99 -12.59 -1.35
CA GLU A 71 2.32 -11.33 -1.68
C GLU A 71 2.72 -10.78 -3.05
N THR A 72 3.99 -10.95 -3.46
CA THR A 72 4.56 -10.27 -4.64
C THR A 72 5.05 -11.20 -5.75
N GLY A 73 5.18 -12.51 -5.47
CA GLY A 73 5.84 -13.47 -6.34
C GLY A 73 7.37 -13.31 -6.44
N PHE A 74 7.99 -12.47 -5.61
CA PHE A 74 9.44 -12.21 -5.67
C PHE A 74 10.22 -13.09 -4.70
N GLU A 75 11.22 -13.78 -5.24
CA GLU A 75 12.25 -14.44 -4.45
C GLU A 75 13.35 -13.43 -4.11
N LEU A 76 13.51 -13.14 -2.82
CA LEU A 76 14.55 -12.22 -2.36
C LEU A 76 15.94 -12.86 -2.52
N ASN A 77 16.82 -12.17 -3.23
CA ASN A 77 18.16 -12.68 -3.50
C ASN A 77 19.03 -12.68 -2.23
N SER A 78 19.77 -13.76 -2.01
CA SER A 78 20.79 -13.83 -0.95
C SER A 78 22.04 -13.01 -1.27
N LYS A 79 22.32 -12.78 -2.56
CA LYS A 79 23.43 -11.93 -2.99
C LYS A 79 23.04 -10.46 -2.91
N ILE A 80 23.80 -9.68 -2.15
CA ILE A 80 23.57 -8.26 -1.90
C ILE A 80 23.52 -7.47 -3.22
N ASN A 81 22.41 -6.77 -3.42
CA ASN A 81 22.21 -5.78 -4.47
C ASN A 81 22.28 -4.38 -3.89
N LYS A 82 23.39 -3.67 -4.13
CA LYS A 82 23.65 -2.32 -3.59
C LYS A 82 22.58 -1.27 -3.92
N LYS A 83 21.75 -1.49 -4.95
CA LYS A 83 20.71 -0.54 -5.40
C LYS A 83 19.30 -0.88 -4.90
N SER A 84 19.09 -2.09 -4.36
CA SER A 84 17.78 -2.57 -3.93
C SER A 84 18.00 -3.69 -2.91
N ASN A 85 18.33 -3.31 -1.69
CA ASN A 85 18.54 -4.22 -0.57
C ASN A 85 17.57 -3.89 0.56
N ILE A 86 17.05 -4.92 1.22
CA ILE A 86 16.36 -4.83 2.50
C ILE A 86 17.37 -5.25 3.57
N LEU A 87 17.68 -4.38 4.52
CA LEU A 87 18.61 -4.65 5.62
C LEU A 87 17.80 -4.81 6.90
N LEU A 88 17.86 -6.00 7.50
CA LEU A 88 17.31 -6.30 8.81
C LEU A 88 18.46 -6.36 9.80
N ARG A 89 18.61 -5.36 10.68
CA ARG A 89 19.78 -5.25 11.56
C ARG A 89 19.41 -5.16 13.03
N ILE A 90 20.10 -5.92 13.86
CA ILE A 90 20.25 -5.60 15.28
C ILE A 90 21.49 -4.73 15.39
N THR A 91 21.31 -3.52 15.94
CA THR A 91 22.38 -2.54 16.06
C THR A 91 23.03 -2.61 17.45
N ASP A 92 24.34 -2.42 17.50
CA ASP A 92 25.08 -2.24 18.75
C ASP A 92 24.92 -0.81 19.32
N GLN A 93 24.44 0.12 18.48
CA GLN A 93 24.13 1.49 18.89
C GLN A 93 22.75 1.49 19.56
N ASN A 94 22.68 1.91 20.82
CA ASN A 94 21.43 1.95 21.56
C ASN A 94 20.48 2.98 20.94
N LEU A 95 19.46 2.49 20.24
CA LEU A 95 18.30 3.27 19.83
C LEU A 95 17.49 3.55 21.11
N ASP A 96 17.20 4.80 21.42
CA ASP A 96 16.40 5.17 22.61
C ASP A 96 14.91 4.82 22.45
N LEU A 97 14.62 3.54 22.19
CA LEU A 97 13.32 2.96 21.84
C LEU A 97 12.99 1.70 22.68
N GLY A 98 13.89 1.30 23.58
CA GLY A 98 13.71 0.12 24.44
C GLY A 98 13.97 -1.23 23.76
N GLU A 99 13.55 -2.32 24.40
CA GLU A 99 13.82 -3.69 23.91
C GLU A 99 12.96 -4.08 22.70
N GLU A 100 11.68 -3.71 22.70
CA GLU A 100 10.72 -4.02 21.63
C GLU A 100 10.64 -2.91 20.57
N GLY A 101 11.40 -1.84 20.73
CA GLY A 101 11.41 -0.72 19.80
C GLY A 101 12.20 -0.99 18.53
N TYR A 102 11.77 -0.35 17.45
CA TYR A 102 12.39 -0.46 16.14
C TYR A 102 12.29 0.84 15.35
N LYS A 103 13.13 0.93 14.32
CA LYS A 103 13.11 2.01 13.34
C LYS A 103 13.11 1.43 11.93
N ILE A 104 12.21 1.94 11.09
CA ILE A 104 12.16 1.63 9.66
C ILE A 104 12.55 2.89 8.90
N SER A 105 13.54 2.79 8.02
CA SER A 105 13.98 3.87 7.15
C SER A 105 13.79 3.48 5.68
N ILE A 106 12.88 4.17 5.00
CA ILE A 106 12.59 4.02 3.58
C ILE A 106 12.88 5.37 2.91
N LEU A 107 14.10 5.55 2.43
CA LEU A 107 14.57 6.82 1.87
C LEU A 107 14.91 6.69 0.38
N PRO A 108 14.61 7.71 -0.45
CA PRO A 108 14.92 7.66 -1.87
C PRO A 108 16.40 7.44 -2.13
N LYS A 109 16.73 6.54 -3.07
CA LYS A 109 18.11 6.17 -3.46
C LYS A 109 18.93 5.49 -2.37
N GLU A 110 18.30 5.08 -1.27
CA GLU A 110 18.92 4.31 -0.21
C GLU A 110 18.33 2.90 -0.15
N ASN A 111 18.97 2.03 0.64
CA ASN A 111 18.40 0.73 0.94
C ASN A 111 17.30 0.86 2.00
N LEU A 112 16.34 -0.07 2.00
CA LEU A 112 15.35 -0.14 3.07
C LEU A 112 16.01 -0.74 4.30
N ILE A 113 15.93 -0.05 5.43
CA ILE A 113 16.57 -0.49 6.68
C ILE A 113 15.50 -0.68 7.75
N VAL A 114 15.48 -1.85 8.39
CA VAL A 114 14.78 -2.10 9.65
C VAL A 114 15.83 -2.36 10.71
N GLU A 115 15.81 -1.56 11.77
CA GLU A 115 16.80 -1.62 12.83
C GLU A 115 16.16 -1.64 14.22
N SER A 116 16.82 -2.31 15.16
CA SER A 116 16.36 -2.43 16.55
C SER A 116 17.50 -2.80 17.49
N ASN A 117 17.30 -2.62 18.79
CA ASN A 117 18.26 -3.05 19.82
C ASN A 117 18.28 -4.56 20.08
N THR A 118 17.17 -5.25 19.83
CA THR A 118 17.02 -6.69 20.17
C THR A 118 16.27 -7.46 19.09
N GLU A 119 16.32 -8.80 19.15
CA GLU A 119 15.52 -9.67 18.26
C GLU A 119 14.01 -9.38 18.34
N ARG A 120 13.50 -8.98 19.51
CA ARG A 120 12.06 -8.68 19.70
C ARG A 120 11.66 -7.41 18.95
N GLY A 121 12.48 -6.36 19.04
CA GLY A 121 12.26 -5.14 18.27
C GLY A 121 12.30 -5.40 16.77
N LEU A 122 13.27 -6.19 16.30
CA LEU A 122 13.39 -6.53 14.89
C LEU A 122 12.15 -7.29 14.39
N PHE A 123 11.62 -8.21 15.21
CA PHE A 123 10.38 -8.92 14.91
C PHE A 123 9.21 -7.96 14.67
N TYR A 124 8.95 -7.02 15.58
CA TYR A 124 7.86 -6.05 15.39
C TYR A 124 8.09 -5.12 14.19
N GLY A 125 9.33 -4.71 13.95
CA GLY A 125 9.68 -3.91 12.77
C GLY A 125 9.40 -4.66 11.46
N ILE A 126 9.63 -5.98 11.44
CA ILE A 126 9.26 -6.83 10.30
C ILE A 126 7.74 -6.93 10.14
N GLU A 127 6.97 -7.04 11.23
CA GLU A 127 5.51 -7.06 11.14
C GLU A 127 4.94 -5.74 10.57
N SER A 128 5.49 -4.60 10.98
CA SER A 128 5.15 -3.31 10.38
C SER A 128 5.58 -3.21 8.92
N LEU A 129 6.77 -3.74 8.56
CA LEU A 129 7.22 -3.80 7.17
C LEU A 129 6.30 -4.67 6.29
N LYS A 130 5.78 -5.79 6.81
CA LYS A 130 4.81 -6.63 6.09
C LYS A 130 3.55 -5.83 5.75
N GLN A 131 3.02 -5.05 6.70
CA GLN A 131 1.87 -4.17 6.45
C GLN A 131 2.19 -3.15 5.35
N ILE A 132 3.35 -2.48 5.42
CA ILE A 132 3.76 -1.51 4.38
C ILE A 132 3.79 -2.17 2.99
N ILE A 133 4.34 -3.39 2.88
CA ILE A 133 4.40 -4.13 1.61
C ILE A 133 2.99 -4.51 1.14
N HIS A 134 2.16 -5.05 2.03
CA HIS A 134 0.79 -5.44 1.72
C HIS A 134 -0.04 -4.26 1.20
N PHE A 135 -0.03 -3.12 1.89
CA PHE A 135 -0.76 -1.93 1.46
C PHE A 135 -0.18 -1.32 0.19
N THR A 136 1.15 -1.39 -0.01
CA THR A 136 1.77 -0.96 -1.27
C THR A 136 1.29 -1.82 -2.45
N LYS A 137 1.15 -3.13 -2.25
CA LYS A 137 0.62 -4.07 -3.23
C LYS A 137 -0.85 -3.79 -3.51
N ARG A 138 -1.70 -3.69 -2.48
CA ARG A 138 -3.15 -3.39 -2.64
C ARG A 138 -3.37 -2.09 -3.41
N LYS A 139 -2.68 -1.01 -3.03
CA LYS A 139 -2.75 0.28 -3.72
C LYS A 139 -2.34 0.21 -5.20
N ARG A 140 -1.46 -0.72 -5.58
CA ARG A 140 -1.05 -0.92 -6.98
C ARG A 140 -2.07 -1.75 -7.77
N ASP A 141 -2.59 -2.81 -7.17
CA ASP A 141 -3.32 -3.86 -7.88
C ASP A 141 -4.85 -3.64 -7.87
N GLU A 142 -5.39 -2.96 -6.87
CA GLU A 142 -6.82 -2.70 -6.72
C GLU A 142 -7.18 -1.32 -7.28
N GLU A 143 -7.86 -1.27 -8.44
CA GLU A 143 -8.32 -0.01 -9.06
C GLU A 143 -9.32 0.75 -8.18
N SER A 144 -10.09 0.03 -7.35
CA SER A 144 -11.09 0.56 -6.43
C SER A 144 -10.62 0.63 -4.99
N PHE A 145 -9.30 0.56 -4.73
CA PHE A 145 -8.75 0.73 -3.37
C PHE A 145 -9.14 2.12 -2.84
N THR A 146 -10.27 2.13 -2.14
CA THR A 146 -10.89 3.29 -1.55
C THR A 146 -10.81 3.15 -0.04
N GLU A 147 -10.94 4.29 0.62
CA GLU A 147 -10.49 4.52 1.98
C GLU A 147 -11.25 3.71 3.06
N PHE A 148 -12.31 3.01 2.68
CA PHE A 148 -13.11 2.10 3.48
C PHE A 148 -13.38 0.85 2.64
N ASP A 149 -12.88 -0.32 3.05
CA ASP A 149 -13.12 -1.63 2.41
C ASP A 149 -14.57 -2.11 2.59
N VAL A 150 -15.56 -1.29 2.23
CA VAL A 150 -16.95 -1.71 2.08
C VAL A 150 -17.46 -1.13 0.77
N ASP A 151 -17.17 -1.83 -0.32
CA ASP A 151 -18.05 -1.77 -1.48
C ASP A 151 -19.41 -2.32 -1.01
N ALA A 152 -20.32 -1.42 -0.61
CA ALA A 152 -21.72 -1.77 -0.58
C ALA A 152 -22.04 -2.24 -2.00
N LYS A 153 -22.38 -3.52 -2.16
CA LYS A 153 -22.85 -4.04 -3.44
C LYS A 153 -24.08 -3.25 -3.83
N VAL A 154 -23.90 -2.19 -4.62
CA VAL A 154 -25.00 -1.57 -5.35
C VAL A 154 -25.25 -2.54 -6.49
N GLU A 155 -26.23 -3.43 -6.31
CA GLU A 155 -26.81 -4.10 -7.46
C GLU A 155 -27.30 -2.99 -8.40
N ASN A 156 -26.65 -2.86 -9.56
CA ASN A 156 -27.17 -2.03 -10.61
C ASN A 156 -28.56 -2.58 -10.94
N ILE A 157 -29.59 -1.86 -10.53
CA ILE A 157 -30.95 -2.10 -10.99
C ILE A 157 -30.85 -2.05 -12.51
N LYS A 158 -30.98 -3.20 -13.16
CA LYS A 158 -31.11 -3.23 -14.61
C LYS A 158 -32.33 -2.38 -14.91
N ASP A 159 -32.14 -1.26 -15.58
CA ASP A 159 -33.24 -0.53 -16.20
C ASP A 159 -33.97 -1.52 -17.10
N VAL A 160 -35.06 -2.09 -16.60
CA VAL A 160 -36.00 -2.83 -17.42
C VAL A 160 -36.66 -1.74 -18.25
N LYS A 161 -36.06 -1.44 -19.40
CA LYS A 161 -36.74 -0.71 -20.46
C LYS A 161 -37.96 -1.55 -20.82
N SER A 162 -39.12 -1.22 -20.26
CA SER A 162 -40.37 -1.70 -20.79
C SER A 162 -40.42 -1.19 -22.22
N GLN A 163 -40.30 -2.08 -23.20
CA GLN A 163 -40.68 -1.78 -24.57
C GLN A 163 -42.19 -1.62 -24.60
N GLN A 164 -42.70 -0.48 -24.13
CA GLN A 164 -44.00 -0.01 -24.57
C GLN A 164 -43.79 0.56 -25.96
N ASN A 165 -44.09 -0.26 -26.97
CA ASN A 165 -44.17 0.17 -28.36
C ASN A 165 -45.31 1.17 -28.49
N PHE A 166 -45.00 2.47 -28.36
CA PHE A 166 -45.87 3.49 -28.92
C PHE A 166 -45.72 3.39 -30.44
N ASN A 167 -46.74 2.87 -31.11
CA ASN A 167 -46.85 2.90 -32.57
C ASN A 167 -46.91 4.37 -33.01
N ALA A 168 -45.76 5.00 -33.22
CA ALA A 168 -45.66 6.27 -33.91
C ALA A 168 -45.96 6.01 -35.39
N ALA A 169 -47.11 6.47 -35.84
CA ALA A 169 -47.49 6.44 -37.24
C ALA A 169 -46.39 7.12 -38.09
N ASN A 170 -45.93 6.42 -39.14
CA ASN A 170 -45.00 6.95 -40.13
C ASN A 170 -45.64 8.14 -40.85
N LEU A 171 -45.23 9.36 -40.51
CA LEU A 171 -45.41 10.55 -41.34
C LEU A 171 -44.17 10.71 -42.21
N THR A 172 -44.22 10.16 -43.42
CA THR A 172 -43.24 10.47 -44.47
C THR A 172 -43.50 11.88 -44.99
N THR A 173 -42.77 12.87 -44.47
CA THR A 173 -42.65 14.17 -45.14
C THR A 173 -41.46 14.09 -46.08
N ALA A 174 -41.73 14.04 -47.38
CA ALA A 174 -40.74 14.21 -48.43
C ALA A 174 -39.99 15.54 -48.21
N GLY A 175 -38.66 15.50 -48.05
CA GLY A 175 -37.86 16.73 -48.14
C GLY A 175 -36.65 16.92 -47.22
N TYR A 176 -36.28 15.99 -46.35
CA TYR A 176 -35.08 16.18 -45.49
C TYR A 176 -33.97 15.17 -45.82
N LYS A 177 -32.78 15.70 -46.15
CA LYS A 177 -31.54 14.93 -46.24
C LYS A 177 -31.25 14.32 -44.88
N ASN A 178 -31.42 13.00 -44.75
CA ASN A 178 -30.77 12.26 -43.68
C ASN A 178 -29.27 12.26 -43.98
N VAL A 179 -28.54 13.10 -43.26
CA VAL A 179 -27.09 13.01 -43.19
C VAL A 179 -26.80 11.68 -42.50
N ASN A 180 -26.20 10.74 -43.22
CA ASN A 180 -25.70 9.52 -42.61
C ASN A 180 -24.57 9.93 -41.66
N GLU A 181 -24.86 10.04 -40.36
CA GLU A 181 -23.82 10.02 -39.35
C GLU A 181 -23.28 8.59 -39.27
N THR A 182 -22.41 8.23 -40.22
CA THR A 182 -21.52 7.09 -40.06
C THR A 182 -20.61 7.42 -38.89
N GLY A 183 -20.97 6.97 -37.70
CA GLY A 183 -20.13 7.05 -36.52
C GLY A 183 -18.82 6.32 -36.77
N TYR A 184 -17.72 7.07 -36.85
CA TYR A 184 -16.39 6.49 -36.79
C TYR A 184 -16.19 5.92 -35.40
N PHE A 185 -16.25 4.60 -35.25
CA PHE A 185 -15.73 3.93 -34.07
C PHE A 185 -14.21 4.07 -34.10
N GLN A 186 -13.69 5.12 -33.45
CA GLN A 186 -12.28 5.17 -33.08
C GLN A 186 -12.10 4.18 -31.93
N GLY A 187 -11.67 2.97 -32.26
CA GLY A 187 -11.22 2.02 -31.26
C GLY A 187 -10.10 2.66 -30.45
N LEU A 188 -10.31 2.81 -29.15
CA LEU A 188 -9.21 3.10 -28.22
C LEU A 188 -8.33 1.86 -28.20
N GLU A 189 -7.22 1.88 -28.92
CA GLU A 189 -6.21 0.84 -28.84
C GLU A 189 -5.54 0.98 -27.46
N LYS A 190 -5.98 0.14 -26.51
CA LYS A 190 -5.42 0.08 -25.17
C LYS A 190 -4.03 -0.55 -25.31
N VAL A 191 -3.01 0.29 -25.51
CA VAL A 191 -1.61 -0.17 -25.54
C VAL A 191 -1.31 -0.70 -24.15
N GLU A 192 -1.28 -2.03 -24.02
CA GLU A 192 -0.81 -2.71 -22.81
C GLU A 192 0.69 -2.42 -22.67
N THR A 193 1.01 -1.28 -22.05
CA THR A 193 2.36 -1.05 -21.55
C THR A 193 2.67 -2.17 -20.58
N LYS A 194 3.70 -2.98 -20.87
CA LYS A 194 4.23 -3.99 -19.94
C LYS A 194 4.56 -3.26 -18.63
N SER A 195 3.65 -3.34 -17.65
CA SER A 195 3.91 -2.76 -16.34
C SER A 195 5.12 -3.50 -15.77
N LEU A 196 6.17 -2.75 -15.44
CA LEU A 196 7.32 -3.34 -14.79
C LEU A 196 6.83 -3.95 -13.47
N ASP A 197 7.15 -5.22 -13.25
CA ASP A 197 6.75 -6.00 -12.09
C ASP A 197 7.50 -5.53 -10.84
N VAL A 198 7.04 -4.38 -10.31
CA VAL A 198 7.73 -3.58 -9.32
C VAL A 198 6.72 -2.92 -8.40
N TYR A 199 6.96 -2.99 -7.09
CA TYR A 199 6.21 -2.27 -6.08
C TYR A 199 7.02 -1.07 -5.58
N ASN A 200 6.46 0.13 -5.74
CA ASN A 200 7.09 1.38 -5.34
C ASN A 200 6.58 1.79 -3.95
N ILE A 201 7.43 1.64 -2.95
CA ILE A 201 7.11 2.00 -1.56
C ILE A 201 7.38 3.49 -1.37
N MET A 202 6.42 4.20 -0.78
CA MET A 202 6.55 5.61 -0.47
C MET A 202 7.65 5.85 0.57
N PRO A 203 8.37 6.98 0.48
CA PRO A 203 9.42 7.26 1.43
C PRO A 203 8.82 7.58 2.80
N MET A 204 9.38 6.99 3.85
CA MET A 204 8.96 7.21 5.23
C MET A 204 10.05 6.79 6.22
N VAL A 205 10.07 7.42 7.37
CA VAL A 205 10.86 7.00 8.54
C VAL A 205 9.91 6.78 9.69
N ILE A 206 9.94 5.57 10.27
CA ILE A 206 9.10 5.16 11.38
C ILE A 206 9.99 4.88 12.57
N GLU A 207 9.63 5.41 13.74
CA GLU A 207 10.21 5.04 15.03
C GLU A 207 9.04 4.60 15.91
N ASP A 208 9.12 3.39 16.45
CA ASP A 208 8.01 2.80 17.18
C ASP A 208 8.48 1.95 18.34
N TYR A 209 7.66 1.91 19.37
CA TYR A 209 7.87 1.15 20.60
C TYR A 209 6.53 1.05 21.34
N PRO A 210 6.33 -0.02 22.12
CA PRO A 210 5.07 -0.21 22.80
C PRO A 210 4.88 0.76 23.97
N ARG A 211 3.68 1.33 24.08
CA ARG A 211 3.27 2.13 25.25
C ARG A 211 3.23 1.30 26.54
N PHE A 212 2.81 0.03 26.45
CA PHE A 212 2.68 -0.88 27.58
C PHE A 212 3.41 -2.19 27.31
N LYS A 213 4.12 -2.70 28.32
CA LYS A 213 4.89 -3.95 28.25
C LYS A 213 4.00 -5.18 28.06
N TYR A 214 2.81 -5.19 28.67
CA TYR A 214 1.88 -6.31 28.59
C TYR A 214 0.76 -5.99 27.58
N ARG A 215 0.67 -6.79 26.50
CA ARG A 215 -0.34 -6.70 25.44
C ARG A 215 -0.94 -8.08 25.18
N GLY A 216 -1.60 -8.62 26.20
CA GLY A 216 -2.15 -9.98 26.17
C GLY A 216 -3.54 -10.05 25.57
N MET A 217 -3.91 -11.26 25.13
CA MET A 217 -5.27 -11.64 24.75
C MET A 217 -5.65 -12.88 25.57
N MET A 218 -6.86 -12.91 26.12
CA MET A 218 -7.39 -14.10 26.79
C MET A 218 -8.32 -14.83 25.82
N LEU A 219 -7.98 -16.07 25.49
CA LEU A 219 -8.85 -16.99 24.75
C LEU A 219 -9.38 -18.05 25.70
N ASP A 220 -10.70 -18.12 25.83
CA ASP A 220 -11.36 -19.12 26.67
C ASP A 220 -11.51 -20.45 25.93
N VAL A 221 -10.64 -21.41 26.25
CA VAL A 221 -10.66 -22.77 25.68
C VAL A 221 -11.40 -23.79 26.56
N SER A 222 -12.00 -23.34 27.67
CA SER A 222 -12.64 -24.24 28.65
C SER A 222 -14.12 -24.46 28.35
N ARG A 223 -14.84 -23.39 27.97
CA ARG A 223 -16.29 -23.46 27.71
C ARG A 223 -16.58 -24.20 26.42
N HIS A 224 -15.77 -23.94 25.39
CA HIS A 224 -15.78 -24.65 24.13
C HIS A 224 -14.34 -24.99 23.77
N PHE A 225 -14.08 -26.28 23.55
CA PHE A 225 -12.74 -26.74 23.22
C PHE A 225 -12.33 -26.25 21.82
N MET A 226 -11.13 -25.69 21.74
CA MET A 226 -10.51 -25.26 20.48
C MET A 226 -9.35 -26.21 20.14
N PRO A 227 -9.33 -26.78 18.92
CA PRO A 227 -8.24 -27.67 18.51
C PRO A 227 -6.91 -26.92 18.44
N LYS A 228 -5.81 -27.66 18.54
CA LYS A 228 -4.44 -27.10 18.55
C LYS A 228 -4.14 -26.27 17.30
N GLU A 229 -4.66 -26.72 16.16
CA GLU A 229 -4.51 -26.08 14.85
C GLU A 229 -5.20 -24.72 14.80
N PHE A 230 -6.26 -24.51 15.58
CA PHE A 230 -6.97 -23.23 15.67
C PHE A 230 -6.21 -22.20 16.52
N ILE A 231 -5.45 -22.65 17.53
CA ILE A 231 -4.72 -21.76 18.45
C ILE A 231 -3.43 -21.21 17.81
N LYS A 232 -2.89 -21.92 16.82
CA LYS A 232 -1.60 -21.60 16.17
C LYS A 232 -1.78 -20.63 15.00
#